data_AF-A0A5J4R695-F1
#
_entry.id   AF-A0A5J4R695-F1
#
_cell.length_a   1.000
_cell.length_b   1.000
_cell.length_c   1.000
_cell.angle_alpha   90.00
_cell.angle_beta   90.00
_cell.angle_gamma   90.00
#
_symmetry.space_group_name_H-M   'P 1'
#
loop_
_entity.id
_entity.type
_entity.pdbx_description
1 polymer ?
#
loop_
_entity_poly.entity_id
_entity_poly.type
_entity_poly.pdbx_seq_one_letter_code
_entity_poly.pdbx_strand_id
1 'polypeptide(L)'
;VSFGGVDQYHLTDKVIAMLHVKKNVKRIDAIVGKEYQENTNHSSLPDVFFHRSVSAQEVVDIFLNSDLTVLSASTICLEALSCRTFIAAGYYIDNQIELYNYMLQKKLILGLGCLLELEFSNINNIKYSKINFSIIDNIVNITNHYVECFKFL
;
A
#
# COMPACT_ATOMS: atom_id res chain seq x y z
N VAL A 1 2.50 -5.41 1.90
CA VAL A 1 1.58 -4.91 2.95
C VAL A 1 2.29 -3.81 3.72
N SER A 2 1.66 -2.67 3.97
CA SER A 2 2.21 -1.64 4.85
C SER A 2 1.15 -0.66 5.36
N PHE A 3 1.12 -0.41 6.67
CA PHE A 3 0.15 0.50 7.30
C PHE A 3 0.82 1.65 8.04
N GLY A 4 2.08 1.97 7.70
CA GLY A 4 2.86 3.03 8.33
C GLY A 4 3.72 2.54 9.51
N GLY A 5 4.51 3.45 10.08
CA GLY A 5 5.61 3.09 10.99
C GLY A 5 5.21 2.58 12.38
N VAL A 6 4.00 2.92 12.86
CA VAL A 6 3.58 2.52 14.22
C VAL A 6 2.64 1.32 14.21
N ASP A 7 1.82 1.16 13.15
CA ASP A 7 0.76 0.15 13.03
C ASP A 7 0.05 -0.19 14.36
N GLN A 8 -0.43 0.86 15.04
CA GLN A 8 -0.99 0.78 16.40
C GLN A 8 -2.23 -0.13 16.53
N TYR A 9 -2.84 -0.51 15.41
CA TYR A 9 -4.03 -1.37 15.36
C TYR A 9 -3.72 -2.78 14.87
N HIS A 10 -2.44 -3.14 14.72
CA HIS A 10 -1.98 -4.45 14.22
C HIS A 10 -2.65 -4.86 12.91
N LEU A 11 -2.82 -3.89 12.00
CA LEU A 11 -3.41 -4.12 10.69
C LEU A 11 -2.52 -5.01 9.83
N THR A 12 -1.20 -4.95 10.02
CA THR A 12 -0.25 -5.81 9.32
C THR A 12 -0.53 -7.28 9.63
N ASP A 13 -0.61 -7.66 10.90
CA ASP A 13 -0.95 -9.04 11.31
C ASP A 13 -2.32 -9.47 10.77
N LYS A 14 -3.34 -8.61 10.94
CA LYS A 14 -4.70 -8.88 10.44
C LYS A 14 -4.70 -9.20 8.95
N VAL A 15 -4.04 -8.36 8.14
CA VAL A 15 -4.01 -8.54 6.68
C VAL A 15 -3.13 -9.71 6.26
N ILE A 16 -2.00 -9.95 6.91
CA ILE A 16 -1.17 -11.14 6.67
C ILE A 16 -2.00 -12.41 6.89
N ALA A 17 -2.70 -12.53 8.02
CA ALA A 17 -3.56 -13.67 8.30
C ALA A 17 -4.62 -13.88 7.21
N MET A 18 -5.18 -12.79 6.67
CA MET A 18 -6.20 -12.87 5.62
C MET A 18 -5.66 -13.24 4.24
N LEU A 19 -4.41 -12.88 3.95
CA LEU A 19 -3.72 -13.20 2.70
C LEU A 19 -3.12 -14.60 2.73
N HIS A 20 -2.54 -15.03 3.85
CA HIS A 20 -1.83 -16.30 3.97
C HIS A 20 -2.73 -17.52 3.72
N VAL A 21 -4.01 -17.45 4.08
CA VAL A 21 -4.96 -18.55 3.81
C VAL A 21 -5.32 -18.70 2.32
N LYS A 22 -4.87 -17.77 1.45
CA LYS A 22 -5.18 -17.80 0.02
C LYS A 22 -4.13 -18.59 -0.75
N LYS A 23 -4.58 -19.66 -1.42
CA LYS A 23 -3.71 -20.56 -2.21
C LYS A 23 -2.94 -19.87 -3.35
N ASN A 24 -3.41 -18.71 -3.83
CA ASN A 24 -2.76 -17.96 -4.91
C ASN A 24 -1.74 -16.93 -4.40
N VAL A 25 -1.64 -16.72 -3.09
CA VAL A 25 -0.59 -15.88 -2.49
C VAL A 25 0.62 -16.76 -2.22
N LYS A 26 1.75 -16.43 -2.84
CA LYS A 26 3.00 -17.21 -2.73
C LYS A 26 4.05 -16.55 -1.82
N ARG A 27 3.87 -15.25 -1.60
CA ARG A 27 4.82 -14.39 -0.87
C ARG A 27 4.07 -13.17 -0.35
N ILE A 28 4.39 -12.75 0.87
CA ILE A 28 3.89 -11.55 1.52
C ILE A 28 5.07 -10.77 2.05
N ASP A 29 5.36 -9.63 1.44
CA ASP A 29 6.34 -8.66 1.96
C ASP A 29 5.61 -7.61 2.83
N ALA A 30 5.98 -7.53 4.10
CA ALA A 30 5.42 -6.61 5.08
C ALA A 30 6.44 -5.52 5.44
N ILE A 31 6.19 -4.28 5.04
CA ILE A 31 7.01 -3.13 5.42
C ILE A 31 6.45 -2.56 6.71
N VAL A 32 7.23 -2.66 7.78
CA VAL A 32 6.82 -2.26 9.14
C VAL A 32 7.87 -1.33 9.77
N GLY A 33 7.43 -0.48 10.69
CA GLY A 33 8.37 0.39 11.40
C GLY A 33 9.20 -0.34 12.43
N LYS A 34 10.22 0.36 12.96
CA LYS A 34 11.20 -0.20 13.90
C LYS A 34 10.56 -0.73 15.19
N GLU A 35 9.53 -0.03 15.67
CA GLU A 35 8.82 -0.35 16.92
C GLU A 35 7.70 -1.38 16.72
N TYR A 36 7.49 -1.86 15.49
CA TYR A 36 6.48 -2.88 15.21
C TYR A 36 6.84 -4.21 15.89
N GLN A 37 5.92 -4.70 16.71
CA GLN A 37 5.97 -6.03 17.29
C GLN A 37 4.81 -6.85 16.73
N GLU A 38 5.16 -8.04 16.25
CA GLU A 38 4.18 -9.02 15.81
C GLU A 38 3.43 -9.54 17.04
N ASN A 39 2.10 -9.52 17.02
CA ASN A 39 1.28 -10.18 18.04
C ASN A 39 1.12 -11.68 17.78
N THR A 40 1.63 -12.15 16.65
CA THR A 40 1.50 -13.50 16.14
C THR A 40 2.86 -14.00 15.66
N ASN A 41 3.05 -15.31 15.56
CA ASN A 41 4.31 -15.89 15.06
C ASN A 41 4.39 -15.85 13.51
N HIS A 42 3.90 -14.78 12.85
CA HIS A 42 3.85 -14.70 11.39
C HIS A 42 5.25 -14.75 10.75
N SER A 43 6.28 -14.26 11.43
CA SER A 43 7.68 -14.41 11.02
C SER A 43 8.16 -15.86 10.90
N SER A 44 7.45 -16.83 11.48
CA SER A 44 7.75 -18.25 11.29
C SER A 44 7.15 -18.86 10.02
N LEU A 45 6.26 -18.12 9.33
CA LEU A 45 5.66 -18.56 8.07
C LEU A 45 6.66 -18.40 6.92
N PRO A 46 6.87 -19.44 6.09
CA PRO A 46 7.93 -19.44 5.07
C PRO A 46 7.69 -18.45 3.91
N ASP A 47 6.45 -17.99 3.75
CA ASP A 47 6.00 -17.06 2.72
C ASP A 47 5.85 -15.61 3.21
N VAL A 48 6.13 -15.33 4.48
CA VAL A 48 5.98 -13.99 5.07
C VAL A 48 7.34 -13.39 5.40
N PHE A 49 7.60 -12.18 4.89
CA PHE A 49 8.88 -11.49 5.02
C PHE A 49 8.65 -10.10 5.61
N PHE A 50 9.20 -9.85 6.80
CA PHE A 50 9.13 -8.54 7.46
C PHE A 50 10.36 -7.71 7.10
N HIS A 51 10.11 -6.51 6.60
CA HIS A 51 11.13 -5.53 6.23
C HIS A 51 11.05 -4.35 7.18
N ARG A 52 12.13 -4.14 7.95
CA ARG A 52 12.27 -3.10 8.97
C ARG A 52 13.38 -2.15 8.56
N SER A 53 13.23 -0.86 8.87
CA SER A 53 14.24 0.16 8.56
C SER A 53 14.67 0.17 7.08
N VAL A 54 13.71 -0.06 6.19
CA VAL A 54 13.95 -0.09 4.74
C VAL A 54 14.36 1.29 4.23
N SER A 55 15.36 1.29 3.36
CA SER A 55 15.72 2.44 2.52
C SER A 55 14.67 2.67 1.43
N ALA A 56 14.70 3.88 0.85
CA ALA A 56 13.83 4.19 -0.28
C ALA A 56 14.04 3.23 -1.47
N GLN A 57 15.28 2.77 -1.71
CA GLN A 57 15.57 1.81 -2.78
C GLN A 57 14.93 0.44 -2.49
N GLU A 58 14.99 -0.04 -1.26
CA GLU A 58 14.36 -1.30 -0.87
C GLU A 58 12.83 -1.23 -0.99
N VAL A 59 12.22 -0.09 -0.65
CA VAL A 59 10.77 0.14 -0.88
C VAL A 59 10.43 0.02 -2.36
N VAL A 60 11.22 0.65 -3.24
CA VAL A 60 11.05 0.56 -4.70
C VAL A 60 11.19 -0.89 -5.17
N ASP A 61 12.22 -1.61 -4.72
CA ASP A 61 12.44 -3.00 -5.11
C ASP A 61 11.28 -3.90 -4.67
N ILE A 62 10.75 -3.71 -3.46
CA ILE A 62 9.56 -4.42 -2.98
C ILE A 62 8.36 -4.14 -3.87
N PHE A 63 8.10 -2.87 -4.22
CA PHE A 63 6.95 -2.50 -5.04
C PHE A 63 7.05 -2.97 -6.50
N LEU A 64 8.23 -2.91 -7.11
CA LEU A 64 8.46 -3.39 -8.47
C LEU A 64 8.30 -4.92 -8.59
N ASN A 65 8.58 -5.66 -7.51
CA ASN A 65 8.43 -7.11 -7.46
C ASN A 65 7.06 -7.57 -6.91
N SER A 66 6.16 -6.65 -6.56
CA SER A 66 4.84 -6.96 -6.01
C SER A 66 3.75 -6.97 -7.07
N ASP A 67 2.95 -8.03 -7.12
CA ASP A 67 1.75 -8.07 -7.97
C ASP A 67 0.62 -7.14 -7.45
N LEU A 68 0.55 -7.01 -6.13
CA LEU A 68 -0.46 -6.24 -5.40
C LEU A 68 0.09 -5.77 -4.07
N THR A 69 -0.25 -4.55 -3.68
CA THR A 69 0.01 -3.99 -2.36
C THR A 69 -1.31 -3.77 -1.61
N VAL A 70 -1.27 -3.98 -0.30
CA VAL A 70 -2.35 -3.62 0.62
C VAL A 70 -1.81 -2.57 1.57
N LEU A 71 -2.35 -1.35 1.47
CA LEU A 71 -1.75 -0.15 2.05
C LEU A 71 -2.75 0.68 2.87
N SER A 72 -2.23 1.49 3.80
CA SER A 72 -2.98 2.66 4.31
C SER A 72 -2.91 3.81 3.30
N ALA A 73 -3.98 4.60 3.21
CA ALA A 73 -4.05 5.78 2.35
C ALA A 73 -3.16 6.91 2.89
N SER A 74 -1.86 6.76 2.69
CA SER A 74 -0.79 7.67 3.11
C SER A 74 0.26 7.81 2.00
N THR A 75 1.42 8.40 2.31
CA THR A 75 2.52 8.63 1.34
C THR A 75 3.02 7.34 0.68
N ILE A 76 2.94 6.20 1.38
CA ILE A 76 3.28 4.88 0.86
C ILE A 76 2.49 4.52 -0.42
N CYS A 77 1.26 5.04 -0.58
CA CYS A 77 0.48 4.87 -1.81
C CYS A 77 1.10 5.64 -2.97
N LEU A 78 1.68 6.83 -2.73
CA LEU A 78 2.33 7.63 -3.78
C LEU A 78 3.61 6.94 -4.27
N GLU A 79 4.36 6.34 -3.35
CA GLU A 79 5.55 5.52 -3.65
C GLU A 79 5.18 4.29 -4.51
N ALA A 80 4.12 3.56 -4.13
CA ALA A 80 3.62 2.42 -4.90
C ALA A 80 3.07 2.83 -6.28
N LEU A 81 2.35 3.96 -6.37
CA LEU A 81 1.87 4.52 -7.65
C LEU A 81 3.04 4.87 -8.58
N SER A 82 4.12 5.44 -8.02
CA SER A 82 5.34 5.76 -8.77
C SER A 82 6.02 4.52 -9.35
N CYS A 83 5.88 3.38 -8.66
CA CYS A 83 6.35 2.07 -9.13
C CYS A 83 5.37 1.35 -10.06
N ARG A 84 4.22 1.97 -10.39
CA ARG A 84 3.12 1.39 -11.18
C ARG A 84 2.57 0.09 -10.61
N THR A 85 2.57 -0.04 -9.28
CA THR A 85 2.12 -1.25 -8.61
C THR A 85 0.60 -1.25 -8.38
N PHE A 86 -0.04 -2.41 -8.57
CA PHE A 86 -1.20 -2.90 -7.79
C PHE A 86 -1.46 -2.22 -6.43
N ILE A 87 -2.48 -1.36 -6.23
CA ILE A 87 -2.83 -0.85 -4.89
C ILE A 87 -4.28 -1.18 -4.49
N ALA A 88 -4.43 -1.93 -3.40
CA ALA A 88 -5.63 -1.95 -2.59
C ALA A 88 -5.37 -1.13 -1.31
N ALA A 89 -6.12 -0.05 -1.10
CA ALA A 89 -5.86 0.86 0.02
C ALA A 89 -7.13 1.16 0.82
N GLY A 90 -6.97 1.45 2.10
CA GLY A 90 -8.03 1.92 2.98
C GLY A 90 -7.50 2.95 3.97
N TYR A 91 -8.37 3.44 4.86
CA TYR A 91 -8.03 4.40 5.91
C TYR A 91 -8.36 3.83 7.28
N TYR A 92 -7.69 4.30 8.34
CA TYR A 92 -8.01 3.94 9.72
C TYR A 92 -7.89 5.10 10.71
N ILE A 93 -7.52 6.29 10.21
CA ILE A 93 -7.45 7.54 10.94
C ILE A 93 -7.91 8.68 10.01
N ASP A 94 -8.44 9.75 10.59
CA ASP A 94 -9.16 10.78 9.83
C ASP A 94 -8.30 11.50 8.78
N ASN A 95 -7.01 11.72 9.08
CA ASN A 95 -6.08 12.40 8.17
C ASN A 95 -5.81 11.62 6.86
N GLN A 96 -6.23 10.35 6.76
CA GLN A 96 -6.09 9.53 5.56
C GLN A 96 -7.33 9.60 4.65
N ILE A 97 -8.46 10.09 5.14
CA ILE A 97 -9.76 10.01 4.45
C ILE A 97 -9.76 10.82 3.15
N GLU A 98 -9.20 12.04 3.18
CA GLU A 98 -9.18 12.91 2.00
C GLU A 98 -8.38 12.28 0.84
N LEU A 99 -7.16 11.79 1.14
CA LEU A 99 -6.33 11.11 0.17
C LEU A 99 -6.98 9.83 -0.35
N TYR A 100 -7.60 9.03 0.53
CA TYR A 100 -8.35 7.84 0.14
C TYR A 100 -9.47 8.17 -0.86
N ASN A 101 -10.32 9.15 -0.53
CA ASN A 101 -11.44 9.55 -1.38
C ASN A 101 -10.97 10.06 -2.74
N TYR A 102 -9.91 10.86 -2.76
CA TYR A 102 -9.29 11.33 -4.00
C TYR A 102 -8.82 10.16 -4.88
N MET A 103 -8.03 9.24 -4.32
CA MET A 103 -7.49 8.10 -5.06
C MET A 103 -8.59 7.17 -5.58
N LEU A 104 -9.64 6.96 -4.78
CA LEU A 104 -10.81 6.17 -5.16
C LEU A 104 -11.57 6.82 -6.32
N GLN A 105 -11.87 8.12 -6.21
CA GLN A 105 -12.55 8.88 -7.27
C GLN A 105 -11.75 8.85 -8.58
N LYS A 106 -10.42 8.93 -8.51
CA LYS A 106 -9.53 8.88 -9.66
C LYS A 106 -9.25 7.46 -10.19
N LYS A 107 -9.79 6.43 -9.54
CA LYS A 107 -9.56 5.00 -9.88
C LYS A 107 -8.08 4.63 -9.87
N LEU A 108 -7.33 5.20 -8.92
CA LEU A 108 -5.91 4.92 -8.69
C LEU A 108 -5.71 3.73 -7.75
N ILE A 109 -6.72 3.40 -6.96
CA ILE A 109 -6.70 2.30 -5.98
C ILE A 109 -7.95 1.44 -6.12
N LEU A 110 -7.86 0.21 -5.61
CA LEU A 110 -9.02 -0.52 -5.14
C LEU A 110 -9.34 -0.09 -3.70
N GLY A 111 -10.51 0.51 -3.49
CA GLY A 111 -10.92 0.99 -2.17
C GLY A 111 -11.33 -0.13 -1.22
N LEU A 112 -10.67 -0.20 -0.07
CA LEU A 112 -10.97 -1.14 1.02
C LEU A 112 -11.83 -0.51 2.13
N GLY A 113 -12.06 0.80 2.10
CA GLY A 113 -12.81 1.52 3.13
C GLY A 113 -12.05 1.63 4.46
N CYS A 114 -12.79 1.58 5.57
CA CYS A 114 -12.23 1.59 6.91
C CYS A 114 -11.49 0.27 7.20
N LEU A 115 -10.17 0.33 7.40
CA LEU A 115 -9.34 -0.86 7.62
C LEU A 115 -9.61 -1.53 8.99
N LEU A 116 -10.12 -0.77 9.96
CA LEU A 116 -10.57 -1.31 11.24
C LEU A 116 -11.75 -2.28 11.06
N GLU A 117 -12.61 -2.00 10.08
CA GLU A 117 -13.79 -2.79 9.72
C GLU A 117 -13.50 -3.87 8.65
N LEU A 118 -12.23 -4.02 8.24
CA LEU A 118 -11.88 -4.94 7.16
C LEU A 118 -12.21 -6.40 7.50
N GLU A 119 -12.95 -7.08 6.62
CA GLU A 119 -13.30 -8.49 6.73
C GLU A 119 -12.73 -9.31 5.55
N PHE A 120 -12.71 -10.64 5.71
CA PHE A 120 -12.18 -11.57 4.70
C PHE A 120 -12.86 -11.43 3.34
N SER A 121 -14.16 -11.12 3.35
CA SER A 121 -14.99 -10.87 2.17
C SER A 121 -14.46 -9.71 1.33
N ASN A 122 -13.94 -8.65 1.96
CA ASN A 122 -13.37 -7.49 1.27
C ASN A 122 -12.14 -7.88 0.44
N ILE A 123 -11.28 -8.76 0.98
CA ILE A 123 -10.05 -9.19 0.29
C ILE A 123 -10.34 -10.19 -0.84
N ASN A 124 -11.39 -11.01 -0.74
CA ASN A 124 -11.79 -11.93 -1.81
C ASN A 124 -12.34 -11.21 -3.06
N ASN A 125 -12.84 -9.99 -2.87
CA ASN A 125 -13.36 -9.14 -3.94
C ASN A 125 -12.28 -8.29 -4.61
N ILE A 126 -11.00 -8.46 -4.25
CA ILE A 126 -9.88 -7.88 -4.97
C ILE A 126 -9.77 -8.57 -6.34
N LYS A 127 -10.61 -8.11 -7.26
CA LYS A 127 -10.47 -8.38 -8.69
C LYS A 127 -9.45 -7.37 -9.21
N TYR A 128 -8.50 -7.82 -10.02
CA TYR A 128 -7.62 -6.93 -10.79
C TYR A 128 -8.50 -5.99 -11.62
N SER A 129 -8.80 -4.81 -11.09
CA SER A 129 -9.44 -3.75 -11.83
C SER A 129 -8.35 -3.03 -12.62
N LYS A 130 -8.70 -2.48 -13.78
CA LYS A 130 -7.78 -1.64 -14.54
C LYS A 130 -7.54 -0.35 -13.73
N ILE A 131 -6.43 -0.29 -12.99
CA ILE A 131 -5.93 0.97 -12.40
C ILE A 131 -5.67 1.93 -13.56
N ASN A 132 -6.13 3.17 -13.43
CA ASN A 132 -5.93 4.17 -14.45
C ASN A 132 -4.56 4.85 -14.31
N PHE A 133 -3.52 4.23 -14.87
CA PHE A 133 -2.16 4.77 -14.87
C PHE A 133 -1.97 5.98 -15.80
N SER A 134 -2.93 6.32 -16.68
CA SER A 134 -2.79 7.49 -17.58
C SER A 134 -2.68 8.81 -16.82
N ILE A 135 -3.25 8.89 -15.61
CA ILE A 135 -3.06 10.04 -14.72
C ILE A 135 -1.60 10.14 -14.28
N ILE A 136 -0.96 9.00 -14.00
CA ILE A 136 0.46 8.96 -13.63
C ILE A 136 1.32 9.34 -14.83
N ASP A 137 1.00 8.88 -16.04
CA ASP A 137 1.77 9.24 -17.24
C ASP A 137 1.77 10.77 -17.48
N ASN A 138 0.68 11.46 -17.11
CA ASN A 138 0.64 12.94 -17.10
C ASN A 138 1.49 13.55 -15.97
N ILE A 139 1.70 12.85 -14.85
CA ILE A 139 2.56 13.25 -13.73
C ILE A 139 4.04 12.97 -14.00
N VAL A 140 4.40 11.95 -14.79
CA VAL A 140 5.82 11.72 -15.17
C VAL A 140 6.36 12.89 -16.02
N ASN A 141 5.47 13.61 -16.71
CA ASN A 141 5.80 14.87 -17.40
C ASN A 141 5.81 16.10 -16.48
N ILE A 142 5.44 15.96 -15.19
CA ILE A 142 5.37 17.08 -14.25
C ILE A 142 6.75 17.56 -13.84
N THR A 143 7.82 16.77 -13.93
CA THR A 143 9.19 17.26 -13.66
C THR A 143 9.54 18.47 -14.52
N ASN A 144 8.98 18.55 -15.74
CA ASN A 144 9.11 19.74 -16.58
C ASN A 144 8.25 20.92 -16.08
N HIS A 145 7.06 20.65 -15.52
CA HIS A 145 6.11 21.69 -15.08
C HIS A 145 6.33 22.20 -13.65
N TYR A 146 6.76 21.35 -12.71
CA TYR A 146 7.02 21.71 -11.32
C TYR A 146 8.23 22.64 -11.22
N VAL A 147 9.31 22.36 -11.96
CA VAL A 147 10.51 23.22 -12.01
C VAL A 147 10.17 24.59 -12.62
N GLU A 148 9.27 24.66 -13.60
CA GLU A 148 8.82 25.93 -14.15
C GLU A 148 8.00 26.75 -13.14
N CYS A 149 7.08 26.13 -12.39
CA CYS A 149 6.29 26.85 -11.37
C CYS A 149 7.16 27.48 -10.27
N PHE A 150 8.30 26.87 -9.91
CA PHE A 150 9.23 27.44 -8.93
C PHE A 150 10.16 28.53 -9.52
N LYS A 151 10.23 28.70 -10.84
CA LYS A 151 10.99 29.80 -11.47
C LYS A 151 10.23 31.14 -11.48
N PHE A 152 8.95 31.13 -11.14
CA PHE A 152 8.08 32.32 -11.08
C PHE A 152 7.80 32.81 -9.64
N LEU A 153 8.50 32.27 -8.64
CA LEU A 153 8.56 32.75 -7.27
C LEU A 153 9.94 33.35 -7.00
#